data_AF-A0A845MGU1-F1
#
_entry.id   AF-A0A845MGU1-F1
#
_cell.length_a   1.000
_cell.length_b   1.000
_cell.length_c   1.000
_cell.angle_alpha   90.00
_cell.angle_beta   90.00
_cell.angle_gamma   90.00
#
_symmetry.space_group_name_H-M   'P 1'
#
loop_
_entity.id
_entity.type
_entity.pdbx_description
1 polymer ?
#
loop_
_entity_poly.entity_id
_entity_poly.type
_entity_poly.pdbx_seq_one_letter_code
_entity_poly.pdbx_strand_id
1 'polypeptide(L)'
;MERKYYTPQEVRMILQELADGQTVEEAARKHRISKATIYRWKKRAERSGAEEMDRLKKVDEENRRLKHLLAEAALEIQALKEQLKQRGWRPADDRE
;
A
#
# COMPACT_ATOMS: atom_id res chain seq x y z
N MET A 1 -8.06 26.18 28.70
CA MET A 1 -7.37 24.88 28.56
C MET A 1 -6.51 24.94 27.31
N GLU A 2 -5.21 24.75 27.47
CA GLU A 2 -4.25 24.70 26.37
C GLU A 2 -4.51 23.43 25.53
N ARG A 3 -4.67 23.58 24.21
CA ARG A 3 -4.86 22.42 23.32
C ARG A 3 -3.51 21.76 23.07
N LYS A 4 -3.26 20.63 23.71
CA LYS A 4 -2.14 19.76 23.34
C LYS A 4 -2.42 19.10 21.99
N TYR A 5 -1.49 19.29 21.06
CA TYR A 5 -1.46 18.60 19.78
C TYR A 5 -0.57 17.37 19.90
N TYR A 6 -1.00 16.27 19.28
CA TYR A 6 -0.22 15.03 19.21
C TYR A 6 0.21 14.80 17.78
N THR A 7 1.48 14.48 17.60
CA THR A 7 2.04 14.08 16.31
C THR A 7 1.46 12.72 15.89
N PRO A 8 1.40 12.43 14.57
CA PRO A 8 0.97 11.11 14.10
C PRO A 8 1.79 9.96 14.69
N GLN A 9 3.07 10.17 14.95
CA GLN A 9 4.00 9.20 15.56
C GLN A 9 3.60 8.88 17.00
N GLU A 10 3.33 9.90 17.81
CA GLU A 10 2.87 9.73 19.20
C GLU A 10 1.52 9.00 19.24
N VAL A 11 0.59 9.36 18.37
CA VAL A 11 -0.70 8.66 18.27
C VAL A 11 -0.51 7.19 17.93
N ARG A 12 0.37 6.86 16.98
CA ARG A 12 0.68 5.46 16.62
C ARG A 12 1.30 4.69 17.78
N MET A 13 2.25 5.28 18.50
CA MET A 13 2.88 4.65 19.67
C MET A 13 1.83 4.32 20.75
N ILE A 14 0.92 5.26 21.04
CA ILE A 14 -0.14 5.04 22.04
C ILE A 14 -1.12 3.95 21.57
N LEU A 15 -1.49 3.93 20.28
CA LEU A 15 -2.35 2.88 19.74
C LEU A 15 -1.66 1.51 19.74
N GLN A 16 -0.33 1.46 19.56
CA GLN A 16 0.45 0.23 19.64
C GLN A 16 0.48 -0.32 21.07
N GLU A 17 0.67 0.54 22.08
CA GLU A 17 0.62 0.12 23.49
C GLU A 17 -0.72 -0.56 23.83
N LEU A 18 -1.84 -0.07 23.25
CA LEU A 18 -3.15 -0.70 23.40
C LEU A 18 -3.26 -2.03 22.65
N ALA A 19 -2.62 -2.16 21.50
CA ALA A 19 -2.55 -3.42 20.75
C ALA A 19 -1.71 -4.47 21.49
N ASP A 20 -0.67 -4.03 22.22
CA ASP A 20 0.19 -4.88 23.05
C ASP A 20 -0.46 -5.28 24.38
N GLY A 21 -1.72 -4.90 24.61
CA GLY A 21 -2.54 -5.34 25.73
C GLY A 21 -2.73 -4.32 26.85
N GLN A 22 -2.20 -3.10 26.73
CA GLN A 22 -2.45 -2.04 27.71
C GLN A 22 -3.93 -1.59 27.67
N THR A 23 -4.52 -1.32 28.84
CA THR A 23 -5.91 -0.85 28.89
C THR A 23 -6.02 0.63 28.50
N VAL A 24 -7.22 1.04 28.03
CA VAL A 24 -7.51 2.44 27.68
C VAL A 24 -7.37 3.35 28.91
N GLU A 25 -7.74 2.86 30.09
CA GLU A 25 -7.59 3.50 31.39
C GLU A 25 -6.13 3.83 31.71
N GLU A 26 -5.23 2.85 31.55
CA GLU A 26 -3.81 3.02 31.83
C GLU A 26 -3.16 3.95 30.82
N ALA A 27 -3.46 3.80 29.53
CA ALA A 27 -2.93 4.68 28.50
C ALA A 27 -3.41 6.13 28.68
N ALA A 28 -4.68 6.34 29.03
CA ALA A 28 -5.23 7.66 29.33
C ALA A 28 -4.51 8.34 30.49
N ARG A 29 -4.22 7.58 31.57
CA ARG A 29 -3.49 8.08 32.73
C ARG A 29 -2.02 8.36 32.40
N LYS A 30 -1.34 7.42 31.73
CA LYS A 30 0.09 7.50 31.36
C LYS A 30 0.37 8.71 30.48
N HIS A 31 -0.43 8.91 29.44
CA HIS A 31 -0.24 9.98 28.45
C HIS A 31 -1.00 11.27 28.78
N ARG A 32 -1.72 11.31 29.92
CA ARG A 32 -2.56 12.44 30.36
C ARG A 32 -3.55 12.89 29.27
N ILE A 33 -4.18 11.91 28.63
CA ILE A 33 -5.20 12.11 27.59
C ILE A 33 -6.56 11.59 28.05
N SER A 34 -7.62 12.16 27.50
CA SER A 34 -8.96 11.64 27.74
C SER A 34 -9.15 10.30 27.02
N LYS A 35 -9.89 9.38 27.64
CA LYS A 35 -10.29 8.12 26.98
C LYS A 35 -11.02 8.39 25.65
N ALA A 36 -11.83 9.45 25.59
CA ALA A 36 -12.54 9.87 24.37
C ALA A 36 -11.58 10.19 23.21
N THR A 37 -10.41 10.79 23.49
CA THR A 37 -9.38 11.04 22.49
C THR A 37 -8.83 9.72 21.93
N ILE A 38 -8.55 8.75 22.81
CA ILE A 38 -8.06 7.42 22.43
C ILE A 38 -9.07 6.71 21.52
N TYR A 39 -10.35 6.69 21.90
CA TYR A 39 -11.40 6.09 21.06
C TYR A 39 -11.53 6.75 19.68
N ARG A 40 -11.40 8.09 19.60
CA ARG A 40 -11.40 8.80 18.31
C ARG A 40 -10.22 8.40 17.44
N TRP A 41 -9.02 8.24 18.02
CA TRP A 41 -7.85 7.79 17.28
C TRP A 41 -7.99 6.34 16.80
N LYS A 42 -8.51 5.44 17.66
CA LYS A 42 -8.78 4.05 17.29
C LYS A 42 -9.75 3.96 16.11
N LYS A 43 -10.89 4.66 16.18
CA LYS A 43 -11.88 4.72 15.10
C LYS A 43 -11.28 5.26 13.79
N ARG A 44 -10.41 6.27 13.88
CA ARG A 44 -9.73 6.82 12.69
C ARG A 44 -8.74 5.82 12.10
N ALA A 45 -7.93 5.16 12.93
CA ALA A 45 -6.96 4.17 12.48
C ALA A 45 -7.64 2.96 11.81
N GLU A 46 -8.74 2.48 12.37
CA GLU A 46 -9.56 1.40 11.77
C GLU A 46 -10.11 1.81 10.39
N ARG A 47 -10.66 3.03 10.28
CA ARG A 47 -11.15 3.56 9.00
C ARG A 47 -10.04 3.69 7.96
N SER A 48 -8.92 4.30 8.34
CA SER A 48 -7.78 4.49 7.43
C SER A 48 -7.16 3.16 7.02
N GLY A 49 -7.12 2.16 7.92
CA GLY A 49 -6.65 0.81 7.59
C GLY A 49 -7.54 0.11 6.56
N ALA A 50 -8.86 0.27 6.68
CA ALA A 50 -9.79 -0.26 5.68
C ALA A 50 -9.63 0.43 4.31
N GLU A 51 -9.51 1.76 4.30
CA GLU A 51 -9.29 2.54 3.06
C GLU A 51 -7.97 2.15 2.37
N GLU A 52 -6.89 1.96 3.13
CA GLU A 52 -5.60 1.52 2.57
C GLU A 52 -5.65 0.08 2.05
N MET A 53 -6.32 -0.83 2.75
CA MET A 53 -6.51 -2.21 2.29
C MET A 53 -7.25 -2.27 0.95
N ASP A 54 -8.31 -1.47 0.78
CA ASP A 54 -9.04 -1.39 -0.48
C ASP A 54 -8.19 -0.80 -1.61
N ARG A 55 -7.32 0.17 -1.30
CA ARG A 55 -6.37 0.72 -2.26
C ARG A 55 -5.34 -0.33 -2.69
N LEU A 56 -4.78 -1.08 -1.74
CA LEU A 56 -3.81 -2.15 -2.02
C LEU A 56 -4.42 -3.23 -2.93
N LYS A 57 -5.64 -3.68 -2.63
CA LYS A 57 -6.36 -4.64 -3.49
C LYS A 57 -6.51 -4.16 -4.93
N LYS A 58 -6.86 -2.89 -5.14
CA LYS A 58 -6.95 -2.30 -6.48
C LYS A 58 -5.61 -2.26 -7.21
N VAL A 59 -4.53 -1.94 -6.49
CA VAL A 59 -3.17 -1.94 -7.05
C VAL A 59 -2.74 -3.35 -7.44
N ASP A 60 -3.02 -4.35 -6.60
CA ASP A 60 -2.69 -5.75 -6.89
C ASP A 60 -3.48 -6.28 -8.10
N GLU A 61 -4.77 -5.93 -8.21
CA GLU A 61 -5.60 -6.29 -9.35
C GLU A 61 -5.09 -5.66 -10.65
N GLU A 62 -4.76 -4.37 -10.63
CA GLU A 62 -4.20 -3.70 -11.80
C GLU A 62 -2.81 -4.25 -12.14
N ASN A 63 -1.97 -4.57 -11.15
CA ASN A 63 -0.67 -5.19 -11.39
C ASN A 63 -0.82 -6.56 -12.07
N ARG A 64 -1.79 -7.36 -11.62
CA ARG A 64 -2.11 -8.65 -12.24
C ARG A 64 -2.56 -8.47 -13.69
N ARG A 65 -3.44 -7.51 -13.95
CA ARG A 65 -3.92 -7.17 -15.29
C ARG A 65 -2.76 -6.74 -16.20
N LEU A 66 -1.92 -5.82 -15.73
CA LEU A 66 -0.78 -5.32 -16.50
C LEU A 66 0.25 -6.42 -16.79
N LYS A 67 0.53 -7.31 -15.84
CA LYS A 67 1.41 -8.47 -16.07
C LYS A 67 0.86 -9.41 -17.13
N HIS A 68 -0.46 -9.63 -17.14
CA HIS A 68 -1.10 -10.47 -18.15
C HIS A 68 -0.98 -9.86 -19.55
N LEU A 69 -1.35 -8.57 -19.70
CA LEU A 69 -1.23 -7.86 -20.98
C LEU A 69 0.22 -7.79 -21.47
N LEU A 70 1.19 -7.59 -20.55
CA LEU A 70 2.61 -7.61 -20.89
C LEU A 70 3.05 -8.98 -21.42
N ALA A 71 2.57 -10.07 -20.81
CA ALA A 71 2.89 -11.41 -21.27
C ALA A 71 2.32 -11.69 -22.66
N GLU A 72 1.07 -11.28 -22.93
CA GLU A 72 0.44 -11.40 -24.25
C GLU A 72 1.23 -10.61 -25.31
N ALA A 73 1.53 -9.34 -25.04
CA ALA A 73 2.31 -8.51 -25.95
C ALA A 73 3.72 -9.08 -26.18
N ALA A 74 4.37 -9.61 -25.15
CA ALA A 74 5.68 -10.24 -25.29
C ALA A 74 5.64 -11.46 -26.21
N LEU A 75 4.60 -12.30 -26.11
CA LEU A 75 4.39 -13.45 -26.99
C LEU A 75 4.15 -13.01 -28.45
N GLU A 76 3.32 -11.99 -28.67
CA GLU A 76 3.09 -11.44 -30.01
C GLU A 76 4.37 -10.88 -30.62
N ILE A 77 5.14 -10.09 -29.84
CA ILE A 77 6.43 -9.56 -30.28
C ILE A 77 7.39 -10.69 -30.65
N GLN A 78 7.42 -11.77 -29.86
CA GLN A 78 8.27 -12.93 -30.15
C GLN A 78 7.87 -13.59 -31.47
N ALA A 79 6.57 -13.85 -31.66
CA ALA A 79 6.06 -14.47 -32.89
C ALA A 79 6.37 -13.62 -34.13
N LEU A 80 6.17 -12.30 -34.04
CA LEU A 80 6.50 -11.37 -35.13
C LEU A 80 8.01 -11.33 -35.42
N LYS A 81 8.86 -11.31 -34.38
CA LYS A 81 10.32 -11.37 -34.56
C LYS A 81 10.75 -12.67 -35.25
N GLU A 82 10.16 -13.81 -34.88
CA GLU A 82 10.44 -15.09 -35.55
C GLU A 82 10.02 -15.08 -37.02
N GLN A 83 8.82 -14.57 -37.34
CA GLN A 83 8.36 -14.42 -38.72
C GLN A 83 9.26 -13.49 -39.55
N LEU A 84 9.71 -12.37 -38.98
CA LEU A 84 10.61 -11.44 -39.64
C LEU A 84 11.98 -12.07 -39.90
N LYS A 85 12.54 -12.81 -38.94
CA LYS A 85 13.77 -13.57 -39.13
C LYS A 85 13.67 -14.58 -40.25
N GLN A 86 12.55 -15.32 -40.34
CA GLN A 86 12.29 -16.26 -41.45
C GLN A 86 12.27 -15.56 -42.82
N ARG A 87 11.84 -14.30 -42.87
CA ARG A 87 11.83 -13.47 -44.09
C ARG A 87 13.16 -12.75 -44.37
N GLY A 88 14.22 -13.08 -43.62
CA GLY A 88 15.55 -12.48 -43.81
C GLY A 88 15.67 -11.05 -43.30
N TRP A 89 14.70 -10.55 -42.52
CA TRP A 89 14.80 -9.24 -41.90
C TRP A 89 15.80 -9.26 -40.74
N ARG A 90 16.71 -8.29 -40.72
CA ARG A 90 17.63 -8.02 -39.59
C ARG A 90 17.24 -6.73 -38.87
N PRO A 91 17.12 -6.77 -37.52
CA PRO A 91 17.02 -5.57 -36.68
C PRO A 91 18.11 -4.54 -37.02
N ALA A 92 17.82 -3.26 -36.84
CA ALA A 92 18.79 -2.20 -37.08
C ALA A 92 20.04 -2.34 -36.18
N ASP A 93 19.84 -2.79 -34.94
CA ASP A 93 20.91 -3.01 -33.96
C ASP A 93 21.85 -4.19 -34.35
N ASP A 94 21.43 -5.06 -35.26
CA ASP A 94 22.21 -6.22 -35.74
C ASP A 94 22.97 -5.92 -37.07
N ARG A 95 23.06 -4.64 -37.50
CA ARG A 95 23.66 -4.23 -38.78
C ARG A 95 25.08 -3.65 -38.67
N GLU A 96 25.75 -3.87 -37.54
CA GLU A 96 27.19 -3.61 -37.35
C GLU A 96 28.03 -4.87 -37.57
#